data_AF-A0A6L3ENR0-F1
#
_entry.id   AF-A0A6L3ENR0-F1
#
_cell.length_a   1.000
_cell.length_b   1.000
_cell.length_c   1.000
_cell.angle_alpha   90.00
_cell.angle_beta   90.00
_cell.angle_gamma   90.00
#
_symmetry.space_group_name_H-M   'P 1'
#
loop_
_entity.id
_entity.type
_entity.pdbx_description
1 polymer ?
#
loop_
_entity_poly.entity_id
_entity_poly.type
_entity_poly.pdbx_seq_one_letter_code
_entity_poly.pdbx_strand_id
1 'polypeptide(L)'
;AKDSCAITESGAVLLGPLACMVKMASGFNAVSGDWKFLQIPPNGAILGETNGPGSDRVDYCIDCHITMEDKEFLFHVPEEVWLPGN
;
A
#
# COMPACT_ATOMS: atom_id res chain seq x y z
N ALA A 1 -3.72 -1.39 -6.26
CA ALA A 1 -4.23 -0.61 -5.10
C ALA A 1 -4.92 -1.57 -4.15
N LYS A 2 -4.91 -1.29 -2.84
CA LYS A 2 -5.51 -2.13 -1.81
C LYS A 2 -6.42 -1.29 -0.94
N ASP A 3 -7.69 -1.66 -0.90
CA ASP A 3 -8.67 -1.06 0.01
C ASP A 3 -8.39 -1.52 1.45
N SER A 4 -8.72 -0.66 2.42
CA SER A 4 -8.65 -1.02 3.83
C SER A 4 -9.95 -0.69 4.55
N CYS A 5 -10.28 -1.52 5.54
CA CYS A 5 -11.36 -1.27 6.47
C CYS A 5 -10.97 -1.79 7.86
N ALA A 6 -11.63 -1.28 8.87
CA ALA A 6 -11.59 -1.83 10.22
C ALA A 6 -12.98 -2.35 10.59
N ILE A 7 -13.03 -3.48 11.29
CA ILE A 7 -14.26 -4.02 11.86
C ILE A 7 -14.22 -3.75 13.37
N THR A 8 -15.23 -3.08 13.90
CA THR A 8 -15.34 -2.79 15.34
C THR A 8 -15.81 -4.02 16.11
N GLU A 9 -15.70 -4.00 17.44
CA GLU A 9 -16.25 -5.06 18.31
C GLU A 9 -17.76 -5.26 18.11
N SER A 10 -18.49 -4.19 17.80
CA SER A 10 -19.92 -4.23 17.49
C SER A 10 -20.24 -4.74 16.07
N GLY A 11 -19.22 -5.07 15.27
CA GLY A 11 -19.37 -5.52 13.89
C GLY A 11 -19.58 -4.41 12.87
N ALA A 12 -19.42 -3.14 13.24
CA ALA A 12 -19.50 -2.03 12.29
C ALA A 12 -18.26 -1.99 11.40
N VAL A 13 -18.45 -1.63 10.13
CA VAL A 13 -17.36 -1.45 9.16
C VAL A 13 -16.99 0.02 9.10
N LEU A 14 -15.71 0.33 9.32
CA LEU A 14 -15.12 1.65 9.14
C LEU A 14 -14.22 1.62 7.91
N LEU A 15 -14.43 2.56 6.99
CA LEU A 15 -13.56 2.69 5.83
C LEU A 15 -12.21 3.29 6.24
N GLY A 16 -11.13 2.57 5.94
CA GLY A 16 -9.78 3.06 6.11
C GLY A 16 -9.24 3.74 4.84
N PRO A 17 -7.96 4.17 4.85
CA PRO A 17 -7.32 4.73 3.67
C PRO A 17 -7.15 3.71 2.55
N LEU A 18 -7.28 4.16 1.30
CA LEU A 18 -6.82 3.42 0.13
C LEU A 18 -5.29 3.44 0.10
N ALA A 19 -4.68 2.26 0.05
CA ALA A 19 -3.23 2.12 -0.12
C ALA A 19 -2.88 1.94 -1.60
N CYS A 20 -2.02 2.81 -2.12
CA CYS A 20 -1.56 2.78 -3.50
C CYS A 20 -0.04 2.60 -3.56
N MET A 21 0.41 1.88 -4.59
CA MET A 21 1.82 1.74 -4.94
C MET A 21 1.96 2.10 -6.42
N VAL A 22 2.90 3.00 -6.72
CA VAL A 22 3.18 3.47 -8.09
C VAL A 22 4.66 3.29 -8.37
N LYS A 23 5.01 2.54 -9.42
CA LYS A 23 6.40 2.42 -9.87
C LYS A 23 6.82 3.75 -10.49
N MET A 24 7.86 4.36 -9.93
CA MET A 24 8.39 5.65 -10.37
C MET A 24 9.57 5.46 -11.33
N ALA A 25 10.05 6.57 -11.87
CA ALA A 25 11.29 6.59 -12.64
C ALA A 25 12.48 6.14 -11.77
N SER A 26 13.51 5.62 -12.43
CA SER A 26 14.70 5.11 -11.74
C SER A 26 15.39 6.19 -10.90
N GLY A 27 15.80 5.82 -9.68
CA GLY A 27 16.47 6.73 -8.74
C GLY A 27 15.51 7.58 -7.90
N PHE A 28 14.21 7.31 -7.96
CA PHE A 28 13.21 7.94 -7.10
C PHE A 28 13.42 7.62 -5.63
N ASN A 29 13.60 6.33 -5.30
CA ASN A 29 13.88 5.87 -3.95
C ASN A 29 14.50 4.47 -4.01
N ALA A 30 15.81 4.38 -3.77
CA ALA A 30 16.54 3.12 -3.86
C ALA A 30 16.06 2.08 -2.83
N VAL A 31 15.65 2.51 -1.63
CA VAL A 31 15.22 1.60 -0.55
C VAL A 31 13.92 0.88 -0.91
N SER A 32 13.02 1.56 -1.61
CA SER A 32 11.75 0.98 -2.06
C SER A 32 11.79 0.44 -3.48
N GLY A 33 12.96 0.30 -4.11
CA GLY A 33 13.08 -0.11 -5.51
C GLY A 33 12.27 0.79 -6.46
N ASP A 34 12.28 2.09 -6.20
CA ASP A 34 11.55 3.13 -6.91
C ASP A 34 10.01 3.01 -6.83
N TRP A 35 9.47 2.26 -5.88
CA TRP A 35 8.04 2.29 -5.57
C TRP A 35 7.69 3.47 -4.65
N LYS A 36 6.70 4.27 -5.07
CA LYS A 36 6.05 5.28 -4.24
C LYS A 36 4.84 4.65 -3.54
N PHE A 37 4.79 4.77 -2.21
CA PHE A 37 3.65 4.39 -1.39
C PHE A 37 2.79 5.61 -1.10
N LEU A 38 1.46 5.46 -1.18
CA LEU A 38 0.50 6.49 -0.82
C LEU A 38 -0.61 5.91 0.06
N GLN A 39 -1.09 6.73 1.00
CA GLN A 39 -2.33 6.51 1.73
C GLN A 39 -3.29 7.67 1.49
N ILE A 40 -4.49 7.34 1.01
CA ILE A 40 -5.53 8.31 0.68
C ILE A 40 -6.78 7.98 1.51
N PRO A 41 -7.15 8.77 2.54
CA PRO A 41 -8.38 8.53 3.30
C PRO A 41 -9.62 8.77 2.43
N PRO A 42 -10.83 8.39 2.92
CA PRO A 42 -12.07 8.55 2.15
C PRO A 42 -12.38 9.98 1.67
N ASN A 43 -11.81 11.00 2.31
CA ASN A 43 -11.97 12.40 1.91
C ASN A 43 -11.07 12.82 0.73
N GLY A 44 -10.21 11.93 0.22
CA GLY A 44 -9.34 12.16 -0.93
C GLY A 44 -8.04 12.91 -0.66
N ALA A 45 -7.76 13.31 0.59
CA ALA A 45 -6.50 13.97 0.94
C ALA A 45 -5.31 12.98 0.87
N ILE A 46 -4.07 13.48 0.84
CA ILE A 46 -2.90 12.62 1.04
C ILE A 46 -2.63 12.52 2.55
N LEU A 47 -2.76 11.31 3.11
CA LEU A 47 -2.41 11.03 4.49
C LEU A 47 -0.90 10.84 4.67
N GLY A 48 -0.27 10.18 3.70
CA GLY A 48 1.17 9.91 3.64
C GLY A 48 1.61 9.55 2.21
N GLU A 49 2.80 9.99 1.82
CA GLU A 49 3.39 9.75 0.49
C GLU A 49 4.91 9.63 0.59
N THR A 50 5.51 8.63 -0.06
CA THR A 50 6.98 8.48 -0.13
C THR A 50 7.62 9.73 -0.74
N ASN A 51 8.63 10.29 -0.06
CA ASN A 51 9.29 11.55 -0.43
C ASN A 51 8.33 12.76 -0.54
N GLY A 52 7.16 12.69 0.10
CA GLY A 52 6.11 13.70 0.04
C GLY A 52 5.50 14.00 1.42
N PRO A 53 4.31 14.61 1.47
CA PRO A 53 3.62 14.92 2.72
C PRO A 53 3.36 13.66 3.55
N GLY A 54 3.69 13.72 4.85
CA GLY A 54 3.47 12.60 5.77
C GLY A 54 4.27 11.33 5.40
N SER A 55 5.46 11.48 4.84
CA SER A 55 6.29 10.36 4.39
C SER A 55 6.61 9.35 5.51
N ASP A 56 6.80 9.83 6.73
CA ASP A 56 7.00 9.03 7.94
C ASP A 56 5.87 8.01 8.17
N ARG A 57 4.65 8.33 7.73
CA ARG A 57 3.49 7.44 7.85
C ARG A 57 3.50 6.30 6.86
N VAL A 58 4.34 6.33 5.83
CA VAL A 58 4.46 5.23 4.85
C VAL A 58 5.80 4.52 4.90
N ASP A 59 6.71 4.92 5.81
CA ASP A 59 8.00 4.22 5.99
C ASP A 59 7.79 2.76 6.38
N TYR A 60 6.82 2.48 7.26
CA TYR A 60 6.48 1.10 7.64
C TYR A 60 6.00 0.26 6.44
N CYS A 61 5.39 0.90 5.43
CA CYS A 61 5.00 0.21 4.20
C CYS A 61 6.25 -0.26 3.43
N ILE A 62 7.26 0.60 3.33
CA ILE A 62 8.54 0.29 2.69
C ILE A 62 9.24 -0.85 3.44
N ASP A 63 9.34 -0.74 4.77
CA ASP A 63 9.99 -1.74 5.62
C ASP A 63 9.36 -3.14 5.51
N CYS A 64 8.04 -3.21 5.32
CA CYS A 64 7.36 -4.48 5.10
C CYS A 64 7.60 -5.00 3.67
N HIS A 65 7.48 -4.13 2.67
CA HIS A 65 7.54 -4.53 1.27
C HIS A 65 8.96 -4.81 0.75
N ILE A 66 10.01 -4.29 1.40
CA ILE A 66 11.41 -4.61 1.04
C ILE A 66 11.72 -6.10 1.21
N THR A 67 10.98 -6.81 2.07
CA THR A 67 11.10 -8.26 2.22
C THR A 67 10.68 -9.04 0.97
N MET A 68 10.05 -8.37 0.00
CA MET A 68 9.60 -8.90 -1.28
C MET A 68 10.36 -8.28 -2.45
N GLU A 69 11.58 -7.77 -2.24
CA GLU A 69 12.41 -7.15 -3.28
C GLU A 69 12.59 -8.08 -4.50
N ASP A 70 12.76 -9.39 -4.27
CA ASP A 70 12.87 -10.43 -5.31
C ASP A 70 11.61 -10.60 -6.16
N LYS A 71 10.48 -10.04 -5.72
CA LYS A 71 9.17 -10.06 -6.39
C LYS A 71 8.67 -8.64 -6.68
N GLU A 72 9.58 -7.72 -6.99
CA GLU A 72 9.26 -6.33 -7.30
C GLU A 72 8.42 -5.65 -6.20
N PHE A 73 8.66 -5.98 -4.93
CA PHE A 73 7.98 -5.41 -3.76
C PHE A 73 6.47 -5.72 -3.74
N LEU A 74 5.98 -6.70 -4.50
CA LEU A 74 4.55 -7.03 -4.62
C LEU A 74 4.19 -8.34 -3.91
N PHE A 75 3.08 -8.30 -3.16
CA PHE A 75 2.46 -9.49 -2.59
C PHE A 75 1.34 -9.97 -3.51
N HIS A 76 1.61 -11.04 -4.24
CA HIS A 76 0.61 -11.71 -5.09
C HIS A 76 -0.19 -12.73 -4.30
N VAL A 77 -1.48 -12.84 -4.61
CA VAL A 77 -2.33 -13.93 -4.10
C VAL A 77 -1.96 -15.21 -4.85
N PRO A 78 -1.73 -16.36 -4.19
CA PRO A 78 -1.48 -17.63 -4.87
C PRO A 78 -2.65 -18.04 -5.77
N GLU A 79 -2.37 -18.55 -6.97
CA GLU A 79 -3.39 -18.89 -7.97
C GLU A 79 -4.39 -19.95 -7.46
N GLU A 80 -3.94 -20.86 -6.59
CA GLU A 80 -4.74 -21.97 -6.07
C GLU A 80 -5.90 -21.49 -5.20
N VAL A 81 -5.84 -20.26 -4.68
CA VAL A 81 -6.87 -19.65 -3.84
C VAL A 81 -7.61 -18.51 -4.55
N TRP A 82 -7.38 -18.32 -5.86
CA TRP A 82 -8.15 -17.35 -6.63
C TRP A 82 -9.60 -17.85 -6.74
N LEU A 83 -10.53 -16.99 -6.35
CA LEU A 83 -11.94 -17.25 -6.60
C LEU A 83 -12.17 -17.09 -8.11
N PRO A 84 -12.86 -18.03 -8.79
CA PRO A 84 -13.23 -17.83 -10.18
C PRO A 84 -14.02 -16.53 -10.30
N GLY A 85 -13.58 -15.65 -11.20
CA GLY A 85 -14.27 -14.38 -11.45
C GLY A 85 -15.71 -14.66 -11.91
N ASN A 86 -16.67 -13.97 -11.29
CA ASN A 86 -18.08 -13.93 -11.74
C ASN A 86 -18.22 -13.23 -13.09
#